data_AF-A0A6C0I2A1-F1
#
_entry.id   AF-A0A6C0I2A1-F1
#
_cell.length_a   1.000
_cell.length_b   1.000
_cell.length_c   1.000
_cell.angle_alpha   90.00
_cell.angle_beta   90.00
_cell.angle_gamma   90.00
#
_symmetry.space_group_name_H-M   'P 1'
#
loop_
_entity.id
_entity.type
_entity.pdbx_description
1 polymer ?
#
loop_
_entity_poly.entity_id
_entity_poly.type
_entity_poly.pdbx_seq_one_letter_code
_entity_poly.pdbx_strand_id
1 'polypeptide(L)'
;MNDFKEIIKKKTKNKNKNKNKTCEEPESEKYTKCDSLNSRKIQDTQLHKDKLNSAFKESIKVNKWFYLSLGLCFYMFKQSNPDNTSYIILVISYIFIMMAGHIAHRISHNINFTDAYNKYKKNNVNPRIDNILLKFCRFLDFHAITHHDTTINKQTENILYEFINNVITQGGAIIIFVKLINYFIDFRVVILWALMYATTHNMNYLLTKPSTHRDHHLHDDTNYGIDIADILFDTKHDLDDIETHNHVSINLIIITLVIIYFYNK
;
A
#
# COMPACT_ATOMS: atom_id res chain seq x y z
N MET A 1 -9.11 26.97 24.00
CA MET A 1 -8.24 26.95 22.80
C MET A 1 -6.98 27.81 22.97
N ASN A 2 -6.38 27.85 24.18
CA ASN A 2 -5.12 28.56 24.47
C ASN A 2 -4.04 27.66 25.10
N ASP A 3 -4.36 26.45 25.55
CA ASP A 3 -3.39 25.58 26.25
C ASP A 3 -2.51 24.72 25.34
N PHE A 4 -2.83 24.61 24.04
CA PHE A 4 -2.03 23.80 23.10
C PHE A 4 -0.79 24.54 22.54
N LYS A 5 -0.74 25.87 22.65
CA LYS A 5 0.40 26.68 22.15
C LYS A 5 1.54 26.79 23.16
N GLU A 6 1.32 26.52 24.44
CA GLU A 6 2.39 26.54 25.47
C GLU A 6 3.24 25.26 25.48
N ILE A 7 2.68 24.12 25.08
CA ILE A 7 3.40 22.83 25.09
C ILE A 7 4.45 22.78 23.97
N ILE A 8 4.18 23.42 22.82
CA ILE A 8 5.12 23.47 21.69
C ILE A 8 6.27 24.44 21.94
N LYS A 9 6.08 25.50 22.74
CA LYS A 9 7.14 26.48 23.06
C LYS A 9 8.15 25.99 24.11
N LYS A 10 7.80 24.99 24.93
CA LYS A 10 8.69 24.41 25.96
C LYS A 10 9.65 23.33 25.42
N LYS A 11 9.40 22.72 24.26
CA LYS A 11 10.28 21.68 23.69
C LYS A 11 11.50 22.22 22.92
N THR A 12 11.59 23.52 22.65
CA THR A 12 12.65 24.09 21.80
C THR A 12 13.74 24.87 22.57
N LYS A 13 13.78 24.79 23.91
CA LYS A 13 14.69 25.65 24.72
C LYS A 13 15.72 24.94 25.60
N ASN A 14 15.92 23.63 25.47
CA ASN A 14 16.86 22.88 26.32
C ASN A 14 17.89 22.02 25.56
N LYS A 15 18.52 22.60 24.53
CA LYS A 15 19.80 22.10 24.01
C LYS A 15 20.72 23.28 23.74
N ASN A 16 21.36 23.78 24.80
CA ASN A 16 22.66 24.43 24.70
C ASN A 16 23.20 24.73 26.09
N LYS A 17 24.03 23.82 26.61
CA LYS A 17 25.20 24.07 27.46
C LYS A 17 25.63 22.73 28.06
N ASN A 18 26.66 22.12 27.50
CA ASN A 18 27.79 21.76 28.34
C ASN A 18 29.08 21.69 27.53
N LYS A 19 30.09 22.29 28.16
CA LYS A 19 31.38 22.65 27.62
C LYS A 19 32.25 21.43 27.36
N ASN A 20 32.99 21.53 26.27
CA ASN A 20 34.17 20.76 25.92
C ASN A 20 35.08 20.49 27.12
N LYS A 21 35.33 19.21 27.36
CA LYS A 21 36.61 18.70 27.87
C LYS A 21 37.01 17.58 26.92
N THR A 22 37.69 17.93 25.83
CA THR A 22 38.32 16.98 24.93
C THR A 22 39.53 16.40 25.64
N CYS A 23 39.39 15.16 26.12
CA CYS A 23 40.53 14.26 26.18
C CYS A 23 40.82 13.85 24.73
N GLU A 24 42.02 14.12 24.24
CA GLU A 24 42.48 13.62 22.95
C GLU A 24 42.57 12.09 23.06
N GLU A 25 41.58 11.38 22.52
CA GLU A 25 41.70 9.94 22.26
C GLU A 25 42.86 9.73 21.26
N PRO A 26 43.76 8.77 21.51
CA PRO A 26 44.89 8.50 20.62
C PRO A 26 44.41 8.17 19.21
N GLU A 27 45.06 8.73 18.18
CA GLU A 27 44.68 8.56 16.76
C GLU A 27 44.44 7.11 16.34
N SER A 28 45.10 6.14 17.00
CA SER A 28 44.93 4.71 16.74
C SER A 28 43.56 4.14 17.14
N GLU A 29 42.81 4.73 18.08
CA GLU A 29 41.47 4.25 18.46
C GLU A 29 40.37 4.76 17.53
N LYS A 30 40.59 5.92 16.90
CA LYS A 30 39.60 6.56 16.02
C LYS A 30 39.44 5.83 14.67
N TYR A 31 40.52 5.27 14.15
CA TYR A 31 40.50 4.44 12.94
C TYR A 31 39.79 3.09 13.18
N THR A 32 40.11 2.40 14.28
CA THR A 32 39.50 1.10 14.63
C THR A 32 37.98 1.19 14.89
N LYS A 33 37.52 2.33 15.43
CA LYS A 33 36.09 2.58 15.70
C LYS A 33 35.29 2.87 14.43
N CYS A 34 35.87 3.55 13.44
CA CYS A 34 35.20 3.76 12.15
C CYS A 34 35.10 2.47 11.33
N ASP A 35 36.15 1.65 11.32
CA ASP A 35 36.15 0.36 10.62
C ASP A 35 35.17 -0.65 11.23
N SER A 36 35.06 -0.67 12.56
CA SER A 36 34.10 -1.54 13.26
C SER A 36 32.63 -1.08 13.20
N LEU A 37 32.38 0.21 12.91
CA LEU A 37 31.03 0.72 12.62
C LEU A 37 30.61 0.42 11.18
N ASN A 38 31.54 0.54 10.23
CA ASN A 38 31.30 0.19 8.84
C ASN A 38 31.07 -1.32 8.67
N SER A 39 31.86 -2.17 9.34
CA SER A 39 31.66 -3.62 9.28
C SER A 39 30.32 -4.06 9.88
N ARG A 40 29.91 -3.48 11.02
CA ARG A 40 28.57 -3.71 11.61
C ARG A 40 27.46 -3.28 10.67
N LYS A 41 27.53 -2.09 10.08
CA LYS A 41 26.52 -1.60 9.13
C LYS A 41 26.41 -2.50 7.88
N ILE A 42 27.53 -3.02 7.38
CA ILE A 42 27.54 -3.97 6.26
C ILE A 42 26.89 -5.30 6.68
N GLN A 43 27.22 -5.81 7.88
CA GLN A 43 26.66 -7.04 8.42
C GLN A 43 25.14 -6.92 8.64
N ASP A 44 24.67 -5.81 9.20
CA ASP A 44 23.24 -5.53 9.40
C ASP A 44 22.49 -5.43 8.06
N THR A 45 23.10 -4.80 7.06
CA THR A 45 22.53 -4.70 5.70
C THR A 45 22.43 -6.07 5.03
N GLN A 46 23.44 -6.92 5.19
CA GLN A 46 23.44 -8.26 4.63
C GLN A 46 22.40 -9.14 5.32
N LEU A 47 22.33 -9.09 6.65
CA LEU A 47 21.31 -9.80 7.44
C LEU A 47 19.89 -9.40 7.03
N HIS A 48 19.63 -8.11 6.81
CA HIS A 48 18.32 -7.62 6.34
C HIS A 48 17.97 -8.17 4.95
N LYS A 49 18.92 -8.14 4.01
CA LYS A 49 18.72 -8.72 2.66
C LYS A 49 18.44 -10.22 2.72
N ASP A 50 19.14 -10.94 3.59
CA ASP A 50 18.93 -12.39 3.76
C ASP A 50 17.54 -12.67 4.34
N LYS A 51 17.07 -11.85 5.30
CA LYS A 51 15.70 -11.91 5.80
C LYS A 51 14.66 -11.63 4.71
N LEU A 52 14.82 -10.57 3.92
CA LEU A 52 13.92 -10.25 2.80
C LEU A 52 13.84 -11.40 1.79
N ASN A 53 14.98 -11.98 1.41
CA ASN A 53 15.02 -13.12 0.50
C ASN A 53 14.33 -14.37 1.09
N SER A 54 14.49 -14.60 2.40
CA SER A 54 13.81 -15.68 3.10
C SER A 54 12.29 -15.47 3.12
N ALA A 55 11.85 -14.27 3.52
CA ALA A 55 10.44 -13.87 3.55
C ALA A 55 9.79 -14.00 2.17
N PHE A 56 10.47 -13.53 1.11
CA PHE A 56 9.98 -13.64 -0.27
C PHE A 56 9.74 -15.09 -0.69
N LYS A 57 10.71 -15.99 -0.40
CA LYS A 57 10.57 -17.42 -0.72
C LYS A 57 9.45 -18.08 0.07
N GLU A 58 9.33 -17.76 1.35
CA GLU A 58 8.28 -18.33 2.20
C GLU A 58 6.89 -17.81 1.76
N SER A 59 6.77 -16.53 1.42
CA SER A 59 5.53 -15.95 0.88
C SER A 59 5.07 -16.66 -0.40
N ILE A 60 5.98 -16.97 -1.34
CA ILE A 60 5.65 -17.78 -2.53
C ILE A 60 5.16 -19.18 -2.14
N LYS A 61 5.86 -19.84 -1.23
CA LYS A 61 5.57 -21.22 -0.82
C LYS A 61 4.23 -21.34 -0.08
N VAL A 62 3.97 -20.46 0.88
CA VAL A 62 2.73 -20.42 1.66
C VAL A 62 1.55 -20.07 0.76
N ASN A 63 1.72 -19.14 -0.18
CA ASN A 63 0.64 -18.61 -1.03
C ASN A 63 0.50 -19.32 -2.39
N LYS A 64 0.94 -20.58 -2.50
CA LYS A 64 0.93 -21.33 -3.77
C LYS A 64 -0.45 -21.43 -4.43
N TRP A 65 -1.55 -21.50 -3.67
CA TRP A 65 -2.90 -21.61 -4.23
C TRP A 65 -3.39 -20.29 -4.80
N PHE A 66 -3.01 -19.17 -4.17
CA PHE A 66 -3.23 -17.85 -4.72
C PHE A 66 -2.52 -17.70 -6.07
N TYR A 67 -1.23 -18.06 -6.16
CA TYR A 67 -0.47 -17.95 -7.41
C TYR A 67 -0.96 -18.91 -8.49
N LEU A 68 -1.35 -20.14 -8.12
CA LEU A 68 -1.97 -21.08 -9.06
C LEU A 68 -3.28 -20.52 -9.64
N SER A 69 -4.11 -19.93 -8.78
CA SER A 69 -5.38 -19.31 -9.18
C SER A 69 -5.14 -18.10 -10.08
N LEU A 70 -4.15 -17.27 -9.76
CA LEU A 70 -3.74 -16.14 -10.61
C LEU A 70 -3.28 -16.61 -11.99
N GLY A 71 -2.47 -17.69 -12.04
CA GLY A 71 -2.06 -18.32 -13.30
C GLY A 71 -3.24 -18.83 -14.13
N LEU A 72 -4.24 -19.45 -13.48
CA LEU A 72 -5.48 -19.87 -14.13
C LEU A 72 -6.27 -18.66 -14.64
N CYS A 73 -6.33 -17.56 -13.90
CA CYS A 73 -6.99 -16.33 -14.36
C CYS A 73 -6.31 -15.78 -15.63
N PHE A 74 -4.97 -15.77 -15.67
CA PHE A 74 -4.24 -15.35 -16.86
C PHE A 74 -4.45 -16.27 -18.05
N TYR A 75 -4.50 -17.59 -17.82
CA TYR A 75 -4.91 -18.55 -18.84
C TYR A 75 -6.29 -18.20 -19.40
N MET A 76 -7.28 -17.98 -18.55
CA MET A 76 -8.65 -17.65 -18.97
C MET A 76 -8.72 -16.32 -19.74
N PHE A 77 -7.99 -15.28 -19.32
CA PHE A 77 -7.90 -14.01 -20.06
C PHE A 77 -7.21 -14.16 -21.42
N LYS A 78 -6.17 -15.01 -21.51
CA LYS A 78 -5.54 -15.33 -22.80
C LYS A 78 -6.51 -16.06 -23.72
N GLN A 79 -7.28 -17.02 -23.22
CA GLN A 79 -8.26 -17.76 -24.02
C GLN A 79 -9.44 -16.88 -24.49
N SER A 80 -9.84 -15.88 -23.71
CA SER A 80 -10.94 -14.97 -24.11
C SER A 80 -10.52 -13.91 -25.15
N ASN A 81 -9.23 -13.68 -25.36
CA ASN A 81 -8.73 -12.83 -26.45
C ASN A 81 -7.36 -13.30 -26.97
N PRO A 82 -7.31 -14.42 -27.70
CA PRO A 82 -6.05 -15.04 -28.10
C PRO A 82 -5.19 -14.15 -29.00
N ASP A 83 -5.77 -13.32 -29.85
CA ASP A 83 -4.99 -12.59 -30.86
C ASP A 83 -4.32 -11.33 -30.30
N ASN A 84 -4.91 -10.70 -29.26
CA ASN A 84 -4.43 -9.41 -28.74
C ASN A 84 -3.80 -9.51 -27.34
N THR A 85 -3.88 -10.67 -26.69
CA THR A 85 -3.36 -10.85 -25.33
C THR A 85 -2.19 -11.84 -25.32
N SER A 86 -1.12 -11.52 -24.60
CA SER A 86 -0.02 -12.46 -24.33
C SER A 86 0.16 -12.63 -22.83
N TYR A 87 0.70 -13.77 -22.40
CA TYR A 87 1.03 -13.99 -20.99
C TYR A 87 2.01 -12.93 -20.45
N ILE A 88 2.94 -12.47 -21.29
CA ILE A 88 3.89 -11.41 -20.94
C ILE A 88 3.14 -10.11 -20.60
N ILE A 89 2.18 -9.70 -21.43
CA ILE A 89 1.37 -8.50 -21.18
C ILE A 89 0.58 -8.65 -19.87
N LEU A 90 -0.01 -9.81 -19.61
CA LEU A 90 -0.77 -10.07 -18.37
C LEU A 90 0.12 -9.95 -17.12
N VAL A 91 1.32 -10.55 -17.15
CA VAL A 91 2.29 -10.47 -16.05
C VAL A 91 2.78 -9.03 -15.84
N ILE A 92 3.15 -8.32 -16.91
CA ILE A 92 3.57 -6.91 -16.84
C ILE A 92 2.44 -6.06 -16.27
N SER A 93 1.20 -6.28 -16.72
CA SER A 93 0.03 -5.56 -16.23
C SER A 93 -0.22 -5.78 -14.75
N TYR A 94 -0.01 -7.02 -14.27
CA TYR A 94 -0.15 -7.37 -12.87
C TYR A 94 0.92 -6.72 -12.00
N ILE A 95 2.19 -6.78 -12.41
CA ILE A 95 3.29 -6.11 -11.69
C ILE A 95 3.04 -4.60 -11.65
N PHE A 96 2.65 -4.00 -12.78
CA PHE A 96 2.32 -2.59 -12.87
C PHE A 96 1.21 -2.19 -11.90
N ILE A 97 0.08 -2.91 -11.91
CA ILE A 97 -1.05 -2.54 -11.04
C ILE A 97 -0.75 -2.80 -9.57
N MET A 98 0.01 -3.85 -9.24
CA MET A 98 0.49 -4.11 -7.88
C MET A 98 1.35 -2.96 -7.36
N MET A 99 2.31 -2.48 -8.17
CA MET A 99 3.14 -1.31 -7.85
C MET A 99 2.30 -0.04 -7.68
N ALA A 100 1.43 0.23 -8.65
CA ALA A 100 0.62 1.45 -8.65
C ALA A 100 -0.38 1.47 -7.48
N GLY A 101 -1.00 0.33 -7.15
CA GLY A 101 -1.88 0.17 -6.00
C GLY A 101 -1.16 0.36 -4.67
N HIS A 102 0.04 -0.21 -4.52
CA HIS A 102 0.90 -0.01 -3.35
C HIS A 102 1.24 1.47 -3.14
N ILE A 103 1.65 2.16 -4.22
CA ILE A 103 1.93 3.61 -4.19
C ILE A 103 0.67 4.40 -3.83
N ALA A 104 -0.48 4.07 -4.43
CA ALA A 104 -1.74 4.76 -4.17
C ALA A 104 -2.15 4.61 -2.69
N HIS A 105 -2.00 3.42 -2.12
CA HIS A 105 -2.28 3.17 -0.72
C HIS A 105 -1.34 3.94 0.20
N ARG A 106 -0.04 3.90 -0.09
CA ARG A 106 0.95 4.68 0.66
C ARG A 106 0.63 6.18 0.62
N ILE A 107 0.23 6.70 -0.54
CA ILE A 107 -0.18 8.09 -0.70
C ILE A 107 -1.40 8.41 0.17
N SER A 108 -2.42 7.53 0.22
CA SER A 108 -3.63 7.78 1.01
C SER A 108 -3.37 7.84 2.51
N HIS A 109 -2.29 7.22 3.00
CA HIS A 109 -1.84 7.34 4.39
C HIS A 109 -1.02 8.59 4.67
N ASN A 110 -0.19 8.99 3.72
CA ASN A 110 0.84 10.01 3.96
C ASN A 110 0.38 11.43 3.56
N ILE A 111 -0.76 11.57 2.89
CA ILE A 111 -1.28 12.86 2.43
C ILE A 111 -2.70 13.07 2.95
N ASN A 112 -2.89 14.14 3.73
CA ASN A 112 -4.22 14.68 4.03
C ASN A 112 -4.63 15.65 2.90
N PHE A 113 -5.45 15.16 1.98
CA PHE A 113 -5.91 15.87 0.79
C PHE A 113 -6.82 17.05 1.15
N THR A 114 -7.64 16.94 2.20
CA THR A 114 -8.50 18.03 2.66
C THR A 114 -7.67 19.20 3.18
N ASP A 115 -6.64 18.93 3.98
CA ASP A 115 -5.73 19.95 4.50
C ASP A 115 -4.90 20.58 3.38
N ALA A 116 -4.38 19.76 2.46
CA ALA A 116 -3.66 20.24 1.28
C ALA A 116 -4.55 21.14 0.41
N TYR A 117 -5.79 20.73 0.16
CA TYR A 117 -6.76 21.52 -0.59
C TYR A 117 -7.04 22.86 0.10
N ASN A 118 -7.38 22.85 1.38
CA ASN A 118 -7.68 24.07 2.14
C ASN A 118 -6.48 25.04 2.19
N LYS A 119 -5.25 24.52 2.27
CA LYS A 119 -4.02 25.32 2.27
C LYS A 119 -3.77 26.04 0.94
N TYR A 120 -4.04 25.39 -0.19
CA TYR A 120 -3.72 25.91 -1.52
C TYR A 120 -4.94 26.44 -2.29
N LYS A 121 -6.15 26.33 -1.72
CA LYS A 121 -7.38 26.86 -2.29
C LYS A 121 -7.26 28.37 -2.52
N LYS A 122 -7.68 28.81 -3.70
CA LYS A 122 -7.79 30.25 -4.02
C LYS A 122 -9.10 30.82 -3.49
N ASN A 123 -9.10 32.09 -3.10
CA ASN A 123 -10.27 32.76 -2.53
C ASN A 123 -11.49 32.84 -3.47
N ASN A 124 -11.30 32.69 -4.78
CA ASN A 124 -12.35 32.88 -5.80
C ASN A 124 -12.85 31.56 -6.43
N VAL A 125 -12.65 30.41 -5.79
CA VAL A 125 -13.19 29.14 -6.30
C VAL A 125 -14.72 29.17 -6.21
N ASN A 126 -15.39 28.79 -7.29
CA ASN A 126 -16.86 28.70 -7.34
C ASN A 126 -17.39 27.77 -6.21
N PRO A 127 -18.41 28.17 -5.43
CA PRO A 127 -18.89 27.39 -4.29
C PRO A 127 -19.35 25.96 -4.61
N ARG A 128 -19.90 25.73 -5.81
CA ARG A 128 -20.31 24.38 -6.23
C ARG A 128 -19.10 23.50 -6.52
N ILE A 129 -18.09 24.07 -7.20
CA ILE A 129 -16.83 23.38 -7.49
C ILE A 129 -16.07 23.09 -6.19
N ASP A 130 -16.04 24.06 -5.27
CA ASP A 130 -15.45 23.92 -3.94
C ASP A 130 -16.04 22.76 -3.16
N ASN A 131 -17.37 22.67 -3.09
CA ASN A 131 -18.06 21.57 -2.41
C ASN A 131 -17.76 20.20 -3.06
N ILE A 132 -17.70 20.13 -4.39
CA ILE A 132 -17.36 18.89 -5.10
C ILE A 132 -15.91 18.46 -4.79
N LEU A 133 -14.96 19.40 -4.86
CA LEU A 133 -13.55 19.12 -4.58
C LEU A 133 -13.34 18.70 -3.13
N LEU A 134 -14.00 19.36 -2.17
CA LEU A 134 -13.94 18.96 -0.77
C LEU A 134 -14.49 17.56 -0.53
N LYS A 135 -15.60 17.19 -1.17
CA LYS A 135 -16.13 15.82 -1.09
C LYS A 135 -15.17 14.80 -1.67
N PHE A 136 -14.50 15.15 -2.78
CA PHE A 136 -13.49 14.30 -3.38
C PHE A 136 -12.23 14.16 -2.49
N CYS A 137 -11.74 15.25 -1.89
CA CYS A 137 -10.64 15.19 -0.93
C CYS A 137 -10.99 14.31 0.27
N ARG A 138 -12.18 14.47 0.84
CA ARG A 138 -12.65 13.61 1.95
C ARG A 138 -12.78 12.14 1.54
N PHE A 139 -13.16 11.87 0.29
CA PHE A 139 -13.14 10.52 -0.25
C PHE A 139 -11.71 9.95 -0.27
N LEU A 140 -10.72 10.72 -0.71
CA LEU A 140 -9.32 10.28 -0.69
C LEU A 140 -8.76 10.12 0.72
N ASP A 141 -9.18 10.96 1.67
CA ASP A 141 -8.78 10.91 3.07
C ASP A 141 -9.46 9.78 3.87
N PHE A 142 -10.50 9.16 3.31
CA PHE A 142 -11.29 8.14 4.01
C PHE A 142 -10.44 7.02 4.57
N HIS A 143 -9.46 6.55 3.80
CA HIS A 143 -8.63 5.43 4.22
C HIS A 143 -7.84 5.79 5.50
N ALA A 144 -7.09 6.88 5.51
CA ALA A 144 -6.31 7.29 6.69
C ALA A 144 -7.18 7.70 7.90
N ILE A 145 -8.37 8.25 7.69
CA ILE A 145 -9.17 8.84 8.78
C ILE A 145 -10.26 7.89 9.27
N THR A 146 -11.14 7.45 8.38
CA THR A 146 -12.36 6.72 8.76
C THR A 146 -12.13 5.21 8.83
N HIS A 147 -11.32 4.64 7.94
CA HIS A 147 -11.03 3.20 7.96
C HIS A 147 -10.19 2.79 9.18
N HIS A 148 -9.25 3.63 9.62
CA HIS A 148 -8.45 3.39 10.84
C HIS A 148 -9.18 3.72 12.15
N ASP A 149 -10.33 4.40 12.09
CA ASP A 149 -11.16 4.64 13.27
C ASP A 149 -11.96 3.39 13.65
N THR A 150 -11.40 2.60 14.56
CA THR A 150 -12.01 1.36 15.10
C THR A 150 -13.39 1.54 15.72
N THR A 151 -13.83 2.77 16.02
CA THR A 151 -15.16 3.04 16.59
C THR A 151 -16.27 3.08 15.55
N ILE A 152 -15.94 3.40 14.29
CA ILE A 152 -16.92 3.59 13.21
C ILE A 152 -16.63 2.75 11.96
N ASN A 153 -15.43 2.24 11.76
CA ASN A 153 -15.03 1.57 10.51
C ASN A 153 -15.84 0.32 10.18
N LYS A 154 -16.44 -0.35 11.17
CA LYS A 154 -17.27 -1.55 10.97
C LYS A 154 -18.75 -1.25 10.71
N GLN A 155 -19.15 0.01 10.65
CA GLN A 155 -20.52 0.36 10.23
C GLN A 155 -20.71 -0.02 8.76
N THR A 156 -21.88 -0.55 8.41
CA THR A 156 -22.18 -1.05 7.04
C THR A 156 -21.94 0.01 5.97
N GLU A 157 -22.27 1.27 6.25
CA GLU A 157 -22.00 2.40 5.35
C GLU A 157 -20.51 2.62 5.10
N ASN A 158 -19.68 2.49 6.14
CA ASN A 158 -18.22 2.66 6.03
C ASN A 158 -17.57 1.45 5.34
N ILE A 159 -18.09 0.23 5.53
CA ILE A 159 -17.65 -0.95 4.77
C ILE A 159 -17.97 -0.77 3.28
N LEU A 160 -19.18 -0.32 2.94
CA LEU A 160 -19.52 -0.05 1.54
C LEU A 160 -18.64 1.07 0.97
N TYR A 161 -18.39 2.12 1.76
CA TYR A 161 -17.53 3.22 1.35
C TYR A 161 -16.08 2.78 1.15
N GLU A 162 -15.55 1.94 2.04
CA GLU A 162 -14.22 1.32 1.93
C GLU A 162 -14.12 0.47 0.66
N PHE A 163 -15.14 -0.34 0.36
CA PHE A 163 -15.18 -1.10 -0.88
C PHE A 163 -15.08 -0.19 -2.12
N ILE A 164 -15.92 0.86 -2.19
CA ILE A 164 -15.90 1.82 -3.31
C ILE A 164 -14.56 2.56 -3.37
N ASN A 165 -14.03 2.97 -2.21
CA ASN A 165 -12.75 3.63 -2.10
C ASN A 165 -11.64 2.76 -2.67
N ASN A 166 -11.51 1.52 -2.18
CA ASN A 166 -10.52 0.57 -2.64
C ASN A 166 -10.65 0.28 -4.15
N VAL A 167 -11.86 0.09 -4.69
CA VAL A 167 -12.02 -0.12 -6.14
C VAL A 167 -11.50 1.08 -6.94
N ILE A 168 -11.79 2.31 -6.50
CA ILE A 168 -11.38 3.52 -7.22
C ILE A 168 -9.88 3.77 -7.05
N THR A 169 -9.32 3.69 -5.84
CA THR A 169 -7.92 4.03 -5.57
C THR A 169 -6.95 2.94 -6.00
N GLN A 170 -7.33 1.66 -5.89
CA GLN A 170 -6.48 0.53 -6.26
C GLN A 170 -6.55 0.16 -7.74
N GLY A 171 -7.49 0.71 -8.51
CA GLY A 171 -7.48 0.49 -9.96
C GLY A 171 -8.35 1.43 -10.79
N GLY A 172 -9.49 1.92 -10.31
CA GLY A 172 -10.36 2.80 -11.08
C GLY A 172 -9.68 4.06 -11.61
N ALA A 173 -8.97 4.79 -10.74
CA ALA A 173 -8.18 5.97 -11.11
C ALA A 173 -7.02 5.60 -12.06
N ILE A 174 -6.43 4.42 -11.88
CA ILE A 174 -5.33 3.91 -12.70
C ILE A 174 -5.81 3.55 -14.10
N ILE A 175 -7.02 3.00 -14.26
CA ILE A 175 -7.65 2.74 -15.57
C ILE A 175 -7.81 4.04 -16.35
N ILE A 176 -8.30 5.10 -15.70
CA ILE A 176 -8.46 6.42 -16.33
C ILE A 176 -7.09 6.93 -16.80
N PHE A 177 -6.08 6.88 -15.93
CA PHE A 177 -4.73 7.32 -16.27
C PHE A 177 -4.14 6.53 -17.45
N VAL A 178 -4.17 5.19 -17.40
CA VAL A 178 -3.64 4.30 -18.43
C VAL A 178 -4.33 4.54 -19.79
N LYS A 179 -5.66 4.75 -19.81
CA LYS A 179 -6.39 5.07 -21.05
C LYS A 179 -5.95 6.41 -21.65
N LEU A 180 -5.64 7.41 -20.83
CA LEU A 180 -5.20 8.72 -21.30
C LEU A 180 -3.79 8.66 -21.93
N ILE A 181 -2.92 7.78 -21.44
CA ILE A 181 -1.52 7.67 -21.91
C ILE A 181 -1.27 6.53 -22.90
N ASN A 182 -2.31 5.76 -23.26
CA ASN A 182 -2.25 4.63 -24.19
C ASN A 182 -1.15 3.60 -23.86
N TYR A 183 -1.03 3.22 -22.59
CA TYR A 183 -0.02 2.24 -22.15
C TYR A 183 -0.43 0.81 -22.51
N PHE A 184 0.56 -0.06 -22.73
CA PHE A 184 0.35 -1.50 -23.01
C PHE A 184 -0.01 -2.28 -21.73
N ILE A 185 -1.16 -1.97 -21.12
CA ILE A 185 -1.71 -2.66 -19.93
C ILE A 185 -3.04 -3.32 -20.29
N ASP A 186 -3.22 -4.55 -19.84
CA ASP A 186 -4.48 -5.27 -19.95
C ASP A 186 -5.45 -4.79 -18.85
N PHE A 187 -6.50 -4.09 -19.25
CA PHE A 187 -7.50 -3.56 -18.32
C PHE A 187 -8.23 -4.63 -17.53
N ARG A 188 -8.32 -5.87 -18.02
CA ARG A 188 -8.95 -6.98 -17.29
C ARG A 188 -8.14 -7.32 -16.05
N VAL A 189 -6.80 -7.25 -16.14
CA VAL A 189 -5.91 -7.43 -14.98
C VAL A 189 -6.06 -6.30 -13.98
N VAL A 190 -6.24 -5.06 -14.45
CA VAL A 190 -6.45 -3.90 -13.57
C VAL A 190 -7.78 -4.01 -12.81
N ILE A 191 -8.85 -4.38 -13.50
CA ILE A 191 -10.17 -4.59 -12.89
C ILE A 191 -10.11 -5.77 -11.91
N LEU A 192 -9.44 -6.87 -12.28
CA LEU A 192 -9.23 -8.02 -11.41
C LEU A 192 -8.52 -7.61 -10.12
N TRP A 193 -7.44 -6.82 -10.20
CA TRP A 193 -6.73 -6.31 -9.04
C TRP A 193 -7.60 -5.44 -8.14
N ALA A 194 -8.29 -4.45 -8.72
CA ALA A 194 -9.13 -3.51 -7.96
C ALA A 194 -10.22 -4.23 -7.17
N LEU A 195 -10.92 -5.17 -7.82
CA LEU A 195 -11.98 -5.95 -7.19
C LEU A 195 -11.41 -6.98 -6.21
N MET A 196 -10.28 -7.61 -6.51
CA MET A 196 -9.61 -8.55 -5.61
C MET A 196 -9.21 -7.85 -4.32
N TYR A 197 -8.60 -6.67 -4.42
CA TYR A 197 -8.18 -5.89 -3.25
C TYR A 197 -9.39 -5.48 -2.41
N ALA A 198 -10.41 -4.89 -3.05
CA ALA A 198 -11.61 -4.43 -2.35
C ALA A 198 -12.39 -5.57 -1.68
N THR A 199 -12.54 -6.71 -2.35
CA THR A 199 -13.21 -7.89 -1.77
C THR A 199 -12.39 -8.53 -0.66
N THR A 200 -11.05 -8.59 -0.79
CA THR A 200 -10.18 -9.09 0.28
C THR A 200 -10.36 -8.29 1.56
N HIS A 201 -10.31 -6.96 1.48
CA HIS A 201 -10.46 -6.08 2.64
C HIS A 201 -11.86 -6.14 3.26
N ASN A 202 -12.90 -6.14 2.42
CA ASN A 202 -14.28 -5.99 2.89
C ASN A 202 -15.00 -7.31 3.17
N MET A 203 -14.47 -8.44 2.71
CA MET A 203 -15.07 -9.76 2.92
C MET A 203 -14.11 -10.71 3.61
N ASN A 204 -12.93 -10.93 3.03
CA ASN A 204 -12.02 -11.95 3.56
C ASN A 204 -11.45 -11.55 4.92
N TYR A 205 -11.00 -10.31 5.09
CA TYR A 205 -10.41 -9.85 6.35
C TYR A 205 -11.42 -9.76 7.50
N LEU A 206 -12.72 -9.66 7.21
CA LEU A 206 -13.76 -9.84 8.23
C LEU A 206 -13.78 -11.27 8.79
N LEU A 207 -13.46 -12.26 7.96
CA LEU A 207 -13.47 -13.68 8.30
C LEU A 207 -12.13 -14.16 8.86
N THR A 208 -11.02 -13.85 8.19
CA THR A 208 -9.69 -14.39 8.50
C THR A 208 -8.94 -13.57 9.53
N LYS A 209 -9.19 -12.25 9.60
CA LYS A 209 -8.56 -11.30 10.54
C LYS A 209 -7.03 -11.48 10.63
N PRO A 210 -6.30 -11.34 9.51
CA PRO A 210 -4.86 -11.60 9.50
C PRO A 210 -4.11 -10.59 10.38
N SER A 211 -3.04 -11.06 11.01
CA SER A 211 -2.15 -10.23 11.84
C SER A 211 -1.60 -9.05 11.06
N THR A 212 -1.10 -9.27 9.85
CA THR A 212 -0.53 -8.21 8.99
C THR A 212 -1.49 -7.05 8.75
N HIS A 213 -2.78 -7.31 8.47
CA HIS A 213 -3.77 -6.24 8.34
C HIS A 213 -4.09 -5.57 9.68
N ARG A 214 -4.19 -6.33 10.78
CA ARG A 214 -4.36 -5.72 12.11
C ARG A 214 -3.18 -4.82 12.47
N ASP A 215 -1.97 -5.24 12.17
CA ASP A 215 -0.75 -4.51 12.49
C ASP A 215 -0.63 -3.26 11.61
N HIS A 216 -1.13 -3.28 10.37
CA HIS A 216 -1.33 -2.08 9.55
C HIS A 216 -2.25 -1.05 10.22
N HIS A 217 -3.35 -1.49 10.86
CA HIS A 217 -4.24 -0.58 11.61
C HIS A 217 -3.58 0.02 12.86
N LEU A 218 -2.50 -0.59 13.37
CA LEU A 218 -1.74 -0.09 14.52
C LEU A 218 -0.53 0.75 14.08
N HIS A 219 0.05 0.42 12.92
CA HIS A 219 1.26 0.97 12.33
C HIS A 219 0.99 1.28 10.86
N ASP A 220 0.29 2.39 10.65
CA ASP A 220 -0.27 2.83 9.37
C ASP A 220 0.79 3.27 8.34
N ASP A 221 2.07 3.21 8.72
CA ASP A 221 3.23 3.43 7.89
C ASP A 221 3.85 2.14 7.29
N THR A 222 3.24 0.98 7.54
CA THR A 222 3.68 -0.34 7.07
C THR A 222 2.55 -1.14 6.41
N ASN A 223 2.85 -2.27 5.75
CA ASN A 223 1.87 -3.23 5.22
C ASN A 223 0.82 -2.61 4.26
N TYR A 224 1.27 -1.91 3.22
CA TYR A 224 0.39 -1.22 2.27
C TYR A 224 -0.15 -2.14 1.15
N GLY A 225 0.49 -3.27 0.91
CA GLY A 225 0.18 -4.15 -0.20
C GLY A 225 -0.46 -5.46 0.23
N ILE A 226 -0.54 -6.37 -0.73
CA ILE A 226 -0.49 -7.79 -0.41
C ILE A 226 0.94 -8.11 0.08
N ASP A 227 1.07 -9.15 0.90
CA ASP A 227 2.33 -9.50 1.58
C ASP A 227 3.58 -9.49 0.69
N ILE A 228 3.49 -10.05 -0.52
CA ILE A 228 4.63 -10.07 -1.46
C ILE A 228 5.04 -8.67 -1.93
N ALA A 229 4.09 -7.74 -2.09
CA ALA A 229 4.39 -6.37 -2.47
C ALA A 229 5.12 -5.64 -1.33
N ASP A 230 4.67 -5.82 -0.09
CA ASP A 230 5.34 -5.21 1.07
C ASP A 230 6.75 -5.76 1.31
N ILE A 231 6.97 -7.05 1.04
CA ILE A 231 8.33 -7.63 1.06
C ILE A 231 9.19 -7.01 -0.05
N LEU A 232 8.66 -6.88 -1.27
CA LEU A 232 9.41 -6.33 -2.40
C LEU A 232 9.76 -4.84 -2.22
N PHE A 233 8.87 -4.06 -1.60
CA PHE A 233 9.07 -2.63 -1.37
C PHE A 233 9.66 -2.30 0.01
N ASP A 234 10.02 -3.32 0.80
CA ASP A 234 10.57 -3.18 2.15
C ASP A 234 9.69 -2.32 3.06
N THR A 235 8.37 -2.55 2.98
CA THR A 235 7.33 -1.88 3.78
C THR A 235 6.59 -2.83 4.72
N LYS A 236 6.99 -4.10 4.79
CA LYS A 236 6.40 -5.09 5.69
C LYS A 236 6.79 -4.81 7.15
N HIS A 237 5.82 -4.86 8.05
CA HIS A 237 6.03 -4.60 9.48
C HIS A 237 6.95 -5.64 10.14
N ASP A 238 6.65 -6.92 9.96
CA ASP A 238 7.41 -8.04 10.50
C ASP A 238 7.69 -9.05 9.38
N LEU A 239 8.97 -9.21 9.01
CA LEU A 239 9.40 -10.14 7.96
C LEU A 239 9.29 -11.62 8.37
N ASP A 240 9.12 -11.91 9.65
CA ASP A 240 8.97 -13.26 10.19
C ASP A 240 7.49 -13.72 10.21
N ASP A 241 6.52 -12.80 10.06
CA ASP A 241 5.06 -13.08 9.96
C ASP A 241 4.56 -13.03 8.51
N ILE A 242 4.58 -14.16 7.80
CA ILE A 242 4.11 -14.26 6.41
C ILE A 242 2.60 -14.47 6.33
N GLU A 243 1.87 -13.53 5.72
CA GLU A 243 0.42 -13.63 5.60
C GLU A 243 -0.02 -14.63 4.51
N THR A 244 -0.95 -15.50 4.87
CA THR A 244 -1.61 -16.43 3.94
C THR A 244 -2.76 -15.78 3.18
N HIS A 245 -2.60 -15.66 1.87
CA HIS A 245 -3.55 -15.10 0.89
C HIS A 245 -4.30 -16.18 0.10
N ASN A 246 -4.11 -17.47 0.41
CA ASN A 246 -4.77 -18.55 -0.34
C ASN A 246 -6.30 -18.43 -0.32
N HIS A 247 -6.88 -17.83 0.72
CA HIS A 247 -8.31 -17.59 0.84
C HIS A 247 -8.85 -16.62 -0.24
N VAL A 248 -8.00 -15.77 -0.83
CA VAL A 248 -8.34 -14.83 -1.91
C VAL A 248 -8.53 -15.54 -3.26
N SER A 249 -8.05 -16.79 -3.39
CA SER A 249 -8.13 -17.58 -4.62
C SER A 249 -9.55 -17.66 -5.19
N ILE A 250 -10.56 -17.81 -4.32
CA ILE A 250 -11.97 -17.89 -4.74
C ILE A 250 -12.43 -16.58 -5.38
N ASN A 251 -12.05 -15.43 -4.78
CA ASN A 251 -12.39 -14.12 -5.33
C ASN A 251 -11.79 -13.95 -6.73
N LEU A 252 -10.51 -14.33 -6.91
CA LEU A 252 -9.84 -14.26 -8.21
C LEU A 252 -10.62 -15.00 -9.31
N ILE A 253 -11.04 -16.23 -9.04
CA ILE A 253 -11.78 -17.04 -10.03
C ILE A 253 -13.16 -16.44 -10.33
N ILE A 254 -13.92 -16.07 -9.30
CA ILE A 254 -15.26 -15.51 -9.48
C ILE A 254 -15.19 -14.19 -10.25
N ILE A 255 -14.30 -13.27 -9.85
CA ILE A 255 -14.12 -11.97 -10.50
C ILE A 255 -13.70 -12.18 -11.96
N THR A 256 -12.78 -13.11 -12.24
CA THR A 256 -12.34 -13.41 -13.60
C THR A 256 -13.48 -13.89 -14.49
N LEU A 257 -14.34 -14.79 -13.98
CA LEU A 257 -15.51 -15.26 -14.71
C LEU A 257 -16.47 -14.11 -15.04
N VAL A 258 -16.72 -13.23 -14.07
CA VAL A 258 -17.56 -12.04 -14.27
C VAL A 258 -16.96 -11.12 -15.33
N ILE A 259 -15.66 -10.82 -15.26
CA ILE A 259 -14.96 -9.98 -16.24
C ILE A 259 -15.08 -10.58 -17.65
N ILE A 260 -14.83 -11.89 -17.81
CA ILE A 260 -14.91 -12.56 -19.12
C ILE A 260 -16.34 -12.54 -19.67
N TYR A 261 -17.34 -12.79 -18.82
CA TYR A 261 -18.74 -12.75 -19.23
C TYR A 261 -19.13 -11.39 -19.83
N PHE A 262 -18.71 -10.29 -19.20
CA PHE A 262 -18.97 -8.94 -19.71
C PHE A 262 -18.06 -8.52 -20.87
N TYR A 263 -16.84 -9.07 -20.95
CA TYR A 263 -15.90 -8.77 -22.02
C TYR A 263 -16.32 -9.39 -23.36
N ASN A 264 -16.93 -10.59 -23.32
CA ASN A 264 -17.34 -11.33 -24.52
C ASN A 264 -18.74 -10.93 -25.04
N LYS A 265 -19.41 -9.98 -24.38
CA LYS A 265 -20.74 -9.51 -24.75
C LYS A 265 -20.63 -8.15 -25.43
#